data_AF-A0A7V0MFD0-F1
#
_entry.id   AF-A0A7V0MFD0-F1
#
_cell.length_a   1.000
_cell.length_b   1.000
_cell.length_c   1.000
_cell.angle_alpha   90.00
_cell.angle_beta   90.00
_cell.angle_gamma   90.00
#
_symmetry.space_group_name_H-M   'P 1'
#
loop_
_entity.id
_entity.type
_entity.pdbx_description
1 polymer ?
#
loop_
_entity_poly.entity_id
_entity_poly.type
_entity_poly.pdbx_seq_one_letter_code
_entity_poly.pdbx_strand_id
1 'polypeptide(L)' 'MDAVFLSRLQFGAAAFFHFLFVPLTLGLSILVAIMETKYVKTGDEDYKRM' A
#
# COMPACT_ATOMS: atom_id res chain seq x y z
N MET A 1 -0.65 34.10 -6.97
CA MET A 1 -1.41 33.16 -6.13
C MET A 1 -1.19 33.54 -4.68
N ASP A 2 -2.23 33.61 -3.86
CA ASP A 2 -2.08 33.88 -2.43
C ASP A 2 -1.56 32.65 -1.66
N ALA A 3 -1.03 32.88 -0.46
CA ALA A 3 -0.41 31.83 0.35
C ALA A 3 -1.39 30.71 0.72
N VAL A 4 -2.65 31.05 1.01
CA VAL A 4 -3.67 30.07 1.40
C VAL A 4 -3.96 29.12 0.23
N PHE A 5 -4.08 29.67 -0.98
CA PHE A 5 -4.24 28.86 -2.18
C PHE A 5 -3.06 27.90 -2.41
N LEU A 6 -1.83 28.40 -2.31
CA LEU A 6 -0.62 27.57 -2.47
C LEU A 6 -0.53 26.46 -1.42
N SER A 7 -0.85 26.76 -0.16
CA SER A 7 -0.87 25.76 0.91
C SER A 7 -1.89 24.66 0.67
N ARG A 8 -3.08 24.98 0.13
CA ARG A 8 -4.09 23.98 -0.24
C ARG A 8 -3.60 23.08 -1.37
N LEU A 9 -2.95 23.65 -2.39
CA LEU A 9 -2.39 22.88 -3.49
C LEU A 9 -1.27 21.95 -3.03
N GLN A 10 -0.36 22.44 -2.20
CA GLN A 10 0.71 21.64 -1.60
C GLN A 10 0.14 20.46 -0.79
N PHE A 11 -0.86 20.73 0.07
CA PHE A 11 -1.53 19.69 0.83
C PHE A 11 -2.23 18.66 -0.07
N GLY A 12 -2.96 19.13 -1.09
CA GLY A 12 -3.63 18.27 -2.05
C GLY A 12 -2.66 17.34 -2.80
N ALA A 13 -1.52 17.87 -3.25
CA ALA A 13 -0.48 17.09 -3.89
C ALA A 13 0.10 16.03 -2.95
N ALA A 14 0.44 16.41 -1.71
CA ALA A 14 0.97 15.48 -0.72
C ALA A 14 -0.02 14.36 -0.37
N ALA A 15 -1.29 14.71 -0.13
CA ALA A 15 -2.35 13.75 0.16
C ALA A 15 -2.59 12.80 -1.03
N PHE A 16 -2.58 13.32 -2.26
CA PHE A 16 -2.72 12.50 -3.47
C PHE A 16 -1.60 11.47 -3.57
N PHE A 17 -0.34 11.89 -3.48
CA PHE A 17 0.79 10.95 -3.53
C PHE A 17 0.78 9.95 -2.37
N HIS A 18 0.38 10.36 -1.17
CA HIS A 18 0.26 9.46 -0.03
C HIS A 18 -0.80 8.37 -0.29
N PHE A 19 -1.99 8.76 -0.76
CA PHE A 19 -3.11 7.84 -0.98
C PHE A 19 -2.98 6.94 -2.21
N LEU A 20 -1.94 7.10 -3.04
CA LEU A 20 -1.58 6.09 -4.03
C LEU A 20 -0.99 4.83 -3.38
N PHE A 21 -0.16 5.00 -2.35
CA PHE A 21 0.60 3.90 -1.76
C PHE A 21 -0.08 3.29 -0.54
N VAL A 22 -0.83 4.07 0.25
CA VAL A 22 -1.54 3.56 1.43
C VAL A 22 -2.47 2.37 1.12
N PRO A 23 -3.44 2.48 0.18
CA PRO A 23 -4.33 1.35 -0.12
C PRO A 23 -3.58 0.18 -0.75
N LEU A 24 -2.53 0.46 -1.53
CA LEU A 24 -1.69 -0.59 -2.13
C LEU A 24 -0.98 -1.39 -1.04
N THR A 25 -0.31 -0.73 -0.08
CA THR A 25 0.38 -1.40 1.03
C THR A 25 -0.60 -2.15 1.92
N LEU A 26 -1.76 -1.56 2.26
CA LEU A 26 -2.79 -2.25 3.04
C LEU A 26 -3.28 -3.51 2.31
N GLY A 27 -3.61 -3.42 1.02
CA GLY A 27 -4.05 -4.56 0.23
C GLY A 27 -2.98 -5.65 0.09
N LEU A 28 -1.76 -5.27 -0.29
CA LEU A 28 -0.64 -6.20 -0.46
C LEU A 28 -0.27 -6.89 0.85
N SER A 29 -0.32 -6.18 1.99
CA SER A 29 -0.01 -6.79 3.29
C SER A 29 -0.91 -7.98 3.63
N ILE A 30 -2.21 -7.88 3.31
CA ILE A 30 -3.17 -8.96 3.53
C ILE A 30 -2.92 -10.10 2.54
N LEU A 31 -2.64 -9.79 1.27
CA LEU A 31 -2.31 -10.81 0.27
C LEU A 31 -1.06 -11.61 0.66
N VAL A 32 0.01 -10.92 1.05
CA VAL A 32 1.25 -11.56 1.52
C VAL A 32 0.99 -12.40 2.76
N ALA A 33 0.23 -11.89 3.73
CA ALA A 33 -0.12 -12.67 4.93
C ALA A 33 -0.89 -13.97 4.59
N ILE A 34 -1.78 -13.92 3.59
CA ILE A 34 -2.51 -15.11 3.11
C ILE A 34 -1.57 -16.10 2.42
N MET A 35 -0.68 -15.62 1.54
CA MET A 35 0.29 -16.47 0.83
C MET A 35 1.23 -17.17 1.82
N GLU A 36 1.80 -16.44 2.78
CA GLU A 36 2.67 -16.99 3.82
C GLU A 36 1.93 -17.99 4.72
N THR A 37 0.67 -17.68 5.08
CA THR A 37 -0.17 -18.60 5.86
C THR A 37 -0.45 -19.89 5.10
N LYS A 38 -0.66 -19.83 3.78
CA LYS A 38 -0.82 -21.02 2.94
C LYS A 38 0.47 -21.82 2.87
N TYR A 39 1.60 -21.16 2.61
CA TYR A 39 2.92 -21.79 2.61
C TYR A 39 3.15 -22.64 3.87
N VAL A 40 3.01 -22.03 5.06
CA VAL A 40 3.26 -22.73 6.34
C VAL A 40 2.28 -23.89 6.58
N LYS A 41 1.04 -23.78 6.09
CA LYS A 41 0.01 -24.81 6.28
C LYS A 41 0.14 -25.98 5.31
N THR A 42 0.52 -25.72 4.06
CA THR A 42 0.56 -26.75 3.00
C THR A 42 1.97 -27.28 2.72
N GLY A 43 3.01 -26.54 3.09
CA GLY A 43 4.40 -26.82 2.72
C GLY A 43 4.70 -26.57 1.24
N ASP A 44 3.80 -25.94 0.51
CA ASP A 44 3.94 -25.66 -0.92
C ASP A 44 4.83 -24.43 -1.14
N GLU A 45 6.07 -24.68 -1.58
CA GLU A 45 7.11 -23.67 -1.79
C GLU A 45 6.75 -22.64 -2.87
N ASP A 46 5.76 -22.89 -3.74
CA ASP A 46 5.34 -21.88 -4.71
C ASP A 46 4.72 -20.65 -4.03
N TYR A 47 3.99 -20.82 -2.92
CA TYR A 47 3.45 -19.69 -2.15
C TYR A 47 4.53 -18.85 -1.45
N LYS A 48 5.70 -19.44 -1.17
CA LYS A 48 6.85 -18.74 -0.57
C LYS A 48 7.64 -17.93 -1.60
N ARG A 49 7.58 -18.35 -2.86
CA ARG A 49 8.28 -17.69 -3.98
C ARG A 49 7.51 -16.50 -4.54
N MET A 50 6.21 -16.43 -4.28
CA MET A 50 5.32 -15.31 -4.62
C MET A 50 5.47 -14.19 -3.59
#